data_AF-A0A1Z4GHC4-F1
#
_entry.id   AF-A0A1Z4GHC4-F1
#
_cell.length_a   1.000
_cell.length_b   1.000
_cell.length_c   1.000
_cell.angle_alpha   90.00
_cell.angle_beta   90.00
_cell.angle_gamma   90.00
#
_symmetry.space_group_name_H-M   'P 1'
#
loop_
_entity.id
_entity.type
_entity.pdbx_description
1 polymer ?
#
loop_
_entity_poly.entity_id
_entity_poly.type
_entity_poly.pdbx_seq_one_letter_code
_entity_poly.pdbx_strand_id
1 'polypeptide(L)'
;MITVLKTADNMTKHDTWVRLKAGNPYEPIIKLFPDGMIPMRDPFPLERVTGPNQEQIAVWIVDLQRLSSVQAQAIAQLTAAAHYADANEVAAEAVERGGFLLTHSWIESMECGPEGFQRQTELADFFETAPQPPSAKAWREFYNSQHDRWIEGDEVPPPINTIEDIDPRLRTPELEERMKMHQVNQFLADGNYSVFDVLTGRAMVDALNAIDPNNTYSFVGFDDEDFEDDEVYE
;
A
#
# COMPACT_ATOMS: atom_id res chain seq x y z
N MET A 1 13.85 -14.98 6.73
CA MET A 1 13.74 -13.92 5.70
C MET A 1 13.13 -12.74 6.43
N ILE A 2 13.92 -11.72 6.75
CA ILE A 2 13.45 -10.58 7.55
C ILE A 2 12.68 -9.68 6.57
N THR A 3 11.36 -9.74 6.62
CA THR A 3 10.51 -8.72 6.01
C THR A 3 10.68 -7.47 6.86
N VAL A 4 11.59 -6.58 6.45
CA VAL A 4 11.66 -5.23 7.01
C VAL A 4 10.43 -4.50 6.48
N LEU A 5 9.34 -4.54 7.24
CA LEU A 5 8.23 -3.61 7.06
C LEU A 5 8.80 -2.22 7.28
N LYS A 6 8.70 -1.38 6.25
CA LYS A 6 9.26 -0.03 6.23
C LYS A 6 8.61 0.78 7.35
N THR A 7 9.45 1.34 8.22
CA THR A 7 9.06 2.34 9.22
C THR A 7 8.41 3.54 8.55
N ALA A 8 7.44 4.17 9.24
CA ALA A 8 6.66 5.32 8.78
C ALA A 8 7.51 6.50 8.28
N ASP A 9 8.78 6.59 8.68
CA ASP A 9 9.73 7.63 8.26
C ASP A 9 10.16 7.58 6.78
N ASN A 10 9.71 6.58 6.01
CA ASN A 10 10.05 6.40 4.58
C ASN A 10 8.84 6.36 3.64
N MET A 11 7.64 6.68 4.14
CA MET A 11 6.46 6.78 3.28
C MET A 11 6.50 8.13 2.54
N THR A 12 6.71 8.07 1.23
CA THR A 12 6.49 9.24 0.37
C THR A 12 5.01 9.62 0.42
N LYS A 13 4.70 10.90 0.16
CA LYS A 13 3.33 11.43 0.02
C LYS A 13 2.38 10.44 -0.69
N HIS A 14 2.92 9.83 -1.75
CA HIS A 14 2.23 8.93 -2.67
C HIS A 14 2.45 7.44 -2.38
N ASP A 15 2.04 6.95 -1.22
CA ASP A 15 2.24 5.53 -0.88
C ASP A 15 1.19 4.61 -1.52
N THR A 16 1.19 4.56 -2.85
CA THR A 16 0.33 3.66 -3.61
C THR A 16 1.14 2.50 -4.18
N TRP A 17 0.60 1.29 -4.06
CA TRP A 17 1.16 0.05 -4.60
C TRP A 17 0.09 -0.72 -5.37
N VAL A 18 0.43 -1.29 -6.52
CA VAL A 18 -0.54 -2.06 -7.33
C VAL A 18 -0.09 -3.49 -7.52
N ARG A 19 -1.07 -4.39 -7.43
CA ARG A 19 -0.96 -5.79 -7.86
C ARG A 19 -1.48 -5.89 -9.29
N LEU A 20 -0.76 -6.61 -10.13
CA LEU A 20 -1.13 -6.80 -11.53
C LEU A 20 -1.81 -8.15 -11.75
N LYS A 21 -2.78 -8.18 -12.67
CA LYS A 21 -3.50 -9.39 -13.09
C LYS A 21 -2.55 -10.42 -13.70
N ALA A 22 -2.88 -11.71 -13.59
CA ALA A 22 -2.16 -12.75 -14.33
C ALA A 22 -2.18 -12.50 -15.85
N GLY A 23 -1.09 -12.87 -16.54
CA GLY A 23 -0.86 -12.63 -17.96
C GLY A 23 -0.40 -11.20 -18.30
N ASN A 24 -0.01 -10.40 -17.30
CA ASN A 24 0.52 -9.06 -17.54
C ASN A 24 1.99 -9.11 -18.04
N PRO A 25 2.46 -8.08 -18.78
CA PRO A 25 3.83 -8.06 -19.29
C PRO A 25 4.92 -8.10 -18.21
N TYR A 26 4.63 -7.67 -16.98
CA TYR A 26 5.61 -7.53 -15.89
C TYR A 26 5.86 -8.85 -15.14
N GLU A 27 5.15 -9.94 -15.44
CA GLU A 27 5.36 -11.25 -14.80
C GLU A 27 6.84 -11.70 -14.69
N PRO A 28 7.70 -11.54 -15.72
CA PRO A 28 9.09 -11.96 -15.63
C PRO A 28 9.90 -11.21 -14.55
N ILE A 29 9.45 -9.99 -14.20
CA ILE A 29 10.16 -9.07 -13.30
C ILE A 29 9.44 -8.86 -11.98
N ILE A 30 8.24 -9.41 -11.78
CA ILE A 30 7.39 -9.15 -10.60
C ILE A 30 8.07 -9.57 -9.29
N LYS A 31 8.90 -10.62 -9.33
CA LYS A 31 9.71 -11.09 -8.19
C LYS A 31 10.76 -10.09 -7.70
N LEU A 32 11.05 -9.05 -8.47
CA LEU A 32 11.96 -7.97 -8.07
C LEU A 32 11.27 -6.97 -7.15
N PHE A 33 9.95 -7.05 -7.01
CA PHE A 33 9.15 -6.12 -6.23
C PHE A 33 8.71 -6.75 -4.90
N PRO A 34 8.71 -5.99 -3.78
CA PRO A 34 8.15 -6.45 -2.52
C PRO A 34 6.72 -6.92 -2.71
N ASP A 35 6.42 -8.13 -2.23
CA ASP A 35 5.10 -8.78 -2.31
C ASP A 35 4.48 -8.84 -3.72
N GLY A 36 5.32 -8.69 -4.75
CA GLY A 36 4.91 -8.61 -6.15
C GLY A 36 4.13 -7.35 -6.50
N MET A 37 4.30 -6.25 -5.75
CA MET A 37 3.55 -5.01 -5.94
C MET A 37 4.41 -3.88 -6.50
N ILE A 38 3.91 -3.18 -7.50
CA ILE A 38 4.63 -2.10 -8.17
C ILE A 38 4.26 -0.76 -7.52
N PRO A 39 5.22 0.10 -7.15
CA PRO A 39 4.92 1.41 -6.57
C PRO A 39 4.38 2.38 -7.64
N MET A 40 3.22 2.97 -7.39
CA MET A 40 2.59 3.97 -8.26
C MET A 40 2.73 5.36 -7.67
N ARG A 41 3.08 6.34 -8.50
CA ARG A 41 3.20 7.76 -8.11
C ARG A 41 1.88 8.34 -7.62
N ASP A 42 0.74 7.75 -7.95
CA ASP A 42 -0.55 8.26 -7.52
C ASP A 42 -1.58 7.13 -7.40
N PRO A 43 -2.57 7.24 -6.49
CA PRO A 43 -3.72 6.34 -6.44
C PRO A 43 -4.66 6.45 -7.66
N PHE A 44 -4.52 7.48 -8.49
CA PHE A 44 -5.36 7.72 -9.68
C PHE A 44 -4.53 7.72 -10.97
N PRO A 45 -5.16 7.46 -12.14
CA PRO A 45 -4.49 7.68 -13.41
C PRO A 45 -4.12 9.15 -13.56
N LEU A 46 -2.83 9.41 -13.80
CA LEU A 46 -2.31 10.77 -13.94
C LEU A 46 -2.35 11.27 -15.37
N GLU A 47 -2.23 10.38 -16.35
CA GLU A 47 -2.16 10.77 -17.75
C GLU A 47 -3.23 10.08 -18.60
N ARG A 48 -3.68 10.81 -19.62
CA ARG A 48 -4.47 10.25 -20.72
C ARG A 48 -3.63 10.31 -21.97
N VAL A 49 -3.26 9.14 -22.47
CA VAL A 49 -2.53 9.00 -23.73
C VAL A 49 -3.48 8.62 -24.84
N THR A 50 -3.25 9.16 -26.04
CA THR A 50 -4.00 8.77 -27.22
C THR A 50 -3.51 7.40 -27.67
N GLY A 51 -4.37 6.39 -27.57
CA GLY A 51 -4.10 5.03 -28.01
C GLY A 51 -4.08 4.89 -29.54
N PRO A 52 -3.69 3.71 -30.05
CA PRO A 52 -3.58 3.44 -31.48
C PRO A 52 -4.88 3.69 -32.28
N ASN A 53 -6.03 3.55 -31.62
CA ASN A 53 -7.36 3.72 -32.21
C ASN A 53 -7.99 5.09 -31.92
N GLN A 54 -7.18 6.11 -31.56
CA GLN A 54 -7.65 7.43 -31.09
C GLN A 54 -8.47 7.39 -29.79
N GLU A 55 -8.54 6.24 -29.12
CA GLU A 55 -9.14 6.13 -27.80
C GLU A 55 -8.26 6.80 -26.75
N GLN A 56 -8.88 7.40 -25.74
CA GLN A 56 -8.17 7.99 -24.61
C GLN A 56 -7.91 6.90 -23.57
N ILE A 57 -6.65 6.50 -23.39
CA ILE A 57 -6.24 5.48 -22.43
C ILE A 57 -5.74 6.17 -21.17
N ALA A 58 -6.41 5.91 -20.05
CA ALA A 58 -5.92 6.31 -18.74
C ALA A 58 -4.75 5.42 -18.32
N VAL A 59 -3.63 6.06 -17.96
CA VAL A 59 -2.40 5.39 -17.52
C VAL A 59 -1.98 5.88 -16.14
N TRP A 60 -1.40 4.96 -15.39
CA TRP A 60 -0.76 5.20 -14.11
C TRP A 60 0.72 5.41 -14.35
N ILE A 61 1.35 6.16 -13.44
CA ILE A 61 2.78 6.40 -13.47
C ILE A 61 3.43 5.56 -12.37
N VAL A 62 4.34 4.68 -12.75
CA VAL A 62 5.21 3.96 -11.83
C VAL A 62 6.18 4.94 -11.20
N ASP A 63 6.25 4.96 -9.88
CA ASP A 63 7.07 5.93 -9.14
C ASP A 63 8.55 5.60 -9.24
N LEU A 64 9.26 6.33 -10.11
CA LEU A 64 10.69 6.13 -10.35
C LEU A 64 11.54 6.33 -9.08
N GLN A 65 11.12 7.19 -8.15
CA GLN A 65 11.88 7.48 -6.93
C GLN A 65 11.86 6.32 -5.94
N ARG A 66 10.81 5.47 -6.01
CA ARG A 66 10.69 4.27 -5.17
C ARG A 66 11.25 3.01 -5.83
N LEU A 67 11.75 3.10 -7.06
CA LEU A 67 12.42 1.99 -7.73
C LEU A 67 13.91 1.95 -7.39
N SER A 68 14.41 0.75 -7.11
CA SER A 68 15.85 0.47 -7.20
C SER A 68 16.31 0.51 -8.65
N SER A 69 17.62 0.70 -8.86
CA SER A 69 18.24 0.69 -10.21
C SER A 69 17.94 -0.60 -10.98
N VAL A 70 17.92 -1.74 -10.28
CA VAL A 70 17.62 -3.05 -10.87
C VAL A 70 16.16 -3.11 -11.34
N GLN A 71 15.21 -2.63 -10.54
CA GLN A 71 13.79 -2.60 -10.92
C GLN A 71 13.56 -1.65 -12.10
N ALA A 72 14.13 -0.44 -12.06
CA ALA A 72 13.99 0.54 -13.14
C ALA A 72 14.57 0.01 -14.46
N GLN A 73 15.74 -0.62 -14.42
CA GLN A 73 16.35 -1.22 -15.61
C GLN A 73 15.52 -2.39 -16.15
N ALA A 74 14.96 -3.22 -15.27
CA ALA A 74 14.12 -4.35 -15.67
C ALA A 74 12.83 -3.89 -16.37
N ILE A 75 12.17 -2.85 -15.85
CA ILE A 75 11.00 -2.23 -16.52
C ILE A 75 11.42 -1.66 -17.88
N ALA A 76 12.52 -0.90 -17.94
CA ALA A 76 12.98 -0.30 -19.19
C ALA A 76 13.28 -1.36 -20.27
N GLN A 77 13.95 -2.46 -19.90
CA GLN A 77 14.23 -3.58 -20.80
C GLN A 77 12.96 -4.29 -21.28
N LEU A 78 12.00 -4.49 -20.38
CA LEU A 78 10.72 -5.11 -20.70
C LEU A 78 9.93 -4.26 -21.71
N THR A 79 9.80 -2.97 -21.44
CA THR A 79 9.11 -2.01 -22.31
C THR A 79 9.82 -1.87 -23.66
N ALA A 80 11.16 -1.77 -23.66
CA ALA A 80 11.97 -1.71 -24.87
C ALA A 80 11.76 -2.95 -25.76
N ALA A 81 11.74 -4.15 -25.16
CA ALA A 81 11.48 -5.40 -25.88
C ALA A 81 10.07 -5.45 -26.47
N ALA A 82 9.06 -4.96 -25.73
CA ALA A 82 7.67 -4.93 -26.20
C ALA A 82 7.45 -3.95 -27.36
N HIS A 83 8.22 -2.86 -27.41
CA HIS A 83 8.04 -1.76 -28.37
C HIS A 83 9.14 -1.67 -29.43
N TYR A 84 10.09 -2.63 -29.48
CA TYR A 84 11.25 -2.60 -30.37
C TYR A 84 12.05 -1.29 -30.28
N ALA A 85 12.21 -0.77 -29.05
CA ALA A 85 12.93 0.47 -28.76
C ALA A 85 14.26 0.19 -28.05
N ASP A 86 15.11 1.21 -27.87
CA ASP A 86 16.30 1.09 -27.02
C ASP A 86 15.94 1.26 -25.54
N ALA A 87 16.51 0.43 -24.68
CA ALA A 87 16.22 0.47 -23.25
C ALA A 87 16.69 1.76 -22.58
N ASN A 88 17.76 2.41 -23.07
CA ASN A 88 18.21 3.69 -22.54
C ASN A 88 17.29 4.83 -22.96
N GLU A 89 16.73 4.78 -24.18
CA GLU A 89 15.72 5.74 -24.64
C GLU A 89 14.46 5.67 -23.76
N VAL A 90 13.97 4.46 -23.49
CA VAL A 90 12.82 4.24 -22.59
C VAL A 90 13.12 4.75 -21.17
N ALA A 91 14.32 4.48 -20.65
CA ALA A 91 14.71 4.97 -19.33
C ALA A 91 14.82 6.50 -19.29
N ALA A 92 15.35 7.13 -20.34
CA ALA A 92 15.45 8.58 -20.45
C ALA A 92 14.07 9.24 -20.51
N GLU A 93 13.13 8.69 -21.30
CA GLU A 93 11.75 9.17 -21.34
C GLU A 93 11.05 9.04 -19.98
N ALA A 94 11.26 7.93 -19.28
CA ALA A 94 10.70 7.74 -17.94
C ALA A 94 11.22 8.79 -16.93
N VAL A 95 12.49 9.22 -17.05
CA VAL A 95 13.04 10.31 -16.23
C VAL A 95 12.36 11.64 -16.57
N GLU A 96 12.16 11.94 -17.86
CA GLU A 96 11.51 13.19 -18.31
C GLU A 96 10.05 13.27 -17.85
N ARG A 97 9.32 12.16 -17.89
CA ARG A 97 7.91 12.07 -17.47
C ARG A 97 7.72 11.82 -15.97
N GLY A 98 8.80 11.61 -15.23
CA GLY A 98 8.76 11.32 -13.80
C GLY A 98 8.25 9.91 -13.44
N GLY A 99 8.29 8.96 -14.38
CA GLY A 99 7.98 7.55 -14.15
C GLY A 99 7.71 6.74 -15.42
N PHE A 100 7.54 5.42 -15.26
CA PHE A 100 7.12 4.54 -16.36
C PHE A 100 5.60 4.49 -16.46
N LEU A 101 5.06 4.39 -17.67
CA LEU A 101 3.61 4.28 -17.86
C LEU A 101 3.13 2.85 -17.64
N LEU A 102 2.03 2.70 -16.92
CA LEU A 102 1.36 1.43 -16.68
C LEU A 102 -0.12 1.54 -17.04
N THR A 103 -0.58 0.64 -17.91
CA THR A 103 -1.98 0.64 -18.36
C THR A 103 -2.89 0.10 -17.26
N HIS A 104 -3.99 0.81 -17.01
CA HIS A 104 -4.98 0.46 -15.99
C HIS A 104 -5.60 -0.93 -16.15
N SER A 105 -5.67 -1.44 -17.40
CA SER A 105 -6.24 -2.74 -17.70
C SER A 105 -5.51 -3.90 -17.02
N TRP A 106 -4.23 -3.72 -16.71
CA TRP A 106 -3.39 -4.71 -16.02
C TRP A 106 -3.52 -4.67 -14.51
N ILE A 107 -4.07 -3.61 -13.91
CA ILE A 107 -4.21 -3.49 -12.46
C ILE A 107 -5.32 -4.44 -11.98
N GLU A 108 -5.00 -5.29 -11.01
CA GLU A 108 -5.94 -6.19 -10.32
C GLU A 108 -6.48 -5.54 -9.05
N SER A 109 -5.57 -5.11 -8.18
CA SER A 109 -5.88 -4.47 -6.91
C SER A 109 -4.83 -3.43 -6.57
N MET A 110 -5.19 -2.55 -5.63
CA MET A 110 -4.35 -1.43 -5.20
C MET A 110 -4.35 -1.35 -3.68
N GLU A 111 -3.18 -1.09 -3.12
CA GLU A 111 -3.00 -0.68 -1.74
C GLU A 111 -2.66 0.80 -1.73
N CYS A 112 -3.41 1.54 -0.92
CA CYS A 112 -3.27 2.97 -0.77
C CYS A 112 -2.81 3.28 0.64
N GLY A 113 -1.84 4.18 0.76
CA GLY A 113 -1.55 4.87 2.00
C GLY A 113 -2.60 5.94 2.32
N PRO A 114 -2.34 6.77 3.34
CA PRO A 114 -3.30 7.74 3.84
C PRO A 114 -3.81 8.74 2.79
N GLU A 115 -2.98 9.12 1.81
CA GLU A 115 -3.38 10.00 0.72
C GLU A 115 -4.51 9.39 -0.12
N GLY A 116 -4.40 8.11 -0.47
CA GLY A 116 -5.42 7.43 -1.28
C GLY A 116 -6.75 7.29 -0.55
N PHE A 117 -6.73 7.07 0.77
CA PHE A 117 -7.96 7.07 1.57
C PHE A 117 -8.59 8.46 1.65
N GLN A 118 -7.82 9.49 1.97
CA GLN A 118 -8.31 10.87 2.05
C GLN A 118 -8.94 11.32 0.73
N ARG A 119 -8.28 11.05 -0.39
CA ARG A 119 -8.78 11.44 -1.73
C ARG A 119 -10.01 10.63 -2.15
N GLN A 120 -10.12 9.37 -1.74
CA GLN A 120 -11.33 8.58 -1.95
C GLN A 120 -12.51 9.10 -1.11
N THR A 121 -12.27 9.54 0.13
CA THR A 121 -13.27 10.22 0.96
C THR A 121 -13.74 11.51 0.29
N GLU A 122 -12.82 12.33 -0.20
CA GLU A 122 -13.15 13.58 -0.92
C GLU A 122 -13.94 13.31 -2.20
N LEU A 123 -13.63 12.22 -2.91
CA LEU A 123 -14.39 11.79 -4.09
C LEU A 123 -15.80 11.32 -3.71
N ALA A 124 -15.95 10.59 -2.61
CA ALA A 124 -17.25 10.17 -2.10
C ALA A 124 -18.11 11.39 -1.69
N ASP A 125 -17.50 12.34 -0.98
CA ASP A 125 -18.15 13.60 -0.60
C ASP A 125 -18.56 14.42 -1.82
N PHE A 126 -17.72 14.46 -2.86
CA PHE A 126 -18.06 15.11 -4.12
C PHE A 126 -19.29 14.47 -4.77
N PHE A 127 -19.39 13.14 -4.78
CA PHE A 127 -20.56 12.47 -5.36
C PHE A 127 -21.85 12.67 -4.54
N GLU A 128 -21.75 12.80 -3.22
CA GLU A 128 -22.91 13.05 -2.37
C GLU A 128 -23.38 14.51 -2.42
N THR A 129 -22.46 15.47 -2.56
CA THR A 129 -22.77 16.89 -2.48
C THR A 129 -22.99 17.55 -3.84
N ALA A 130 -22.42 17.02 -4.93
CA ALA A 130 -22.59 17.57 -6.27
C ALA A 130 -23.98 17.21 -6.85
N PRO A 131 -24.61 18.12 -7.62
CA PRO A 131 -25.77 17.80 -8.44
C PRO A 131 -25.47 16.61 -9.38
N GLN A 132 -26.36 15.62 -9.43
CA GLN A 132 -26.17 14.41 -10.22
C GLN A 132 -26.90 14.46 -11.58
N PRO A 133 -26.22 14.12 -12.70
CA PRO A 133 -24.78 13.81 -12.81
C PRO A 133 -23.92 15.08 -12.67
N PRO A 134 -22.67 15.00 -12.18
CA PRO A 134 -21.84 16.17 -11.98
C PRO A 134 -21.55 16.85 -13.33
N SER A 135 -21.70 18.17 -13.36
CA SER A 135 -21.39 18.94 -14.56
C SER A 135 -19.90 18.85 -14.91
N ALA A 136 -19.56 19.01 -16.19
CA ALA A 136 -18.15 19.04 -16.64
C ALA A 136 -17.33 20.14 -15.92
N LYS A 137 -17.98 21.25 -15.52
CA LYS A 137 -17.35 22.31 -14.72
C LYS A 137 -17.03 21.83 -13.30
N ALA A 138 -18.00 21.24 -12.61
CA ALA A 138 -17.80 20.71 -11.26
C ALA A 138 -16.71 19.63 -11.23
N TRP A 139 -16.70 18.74 -12.23
CA TRP A 139 -15.63 17.76 -12.40
C TRP A 139 -14.25 18.38 -12.56
N ARG A 140 -14.13 19.44 -13.37
CA ARG A 140 -12.86 20.14 -13.59
C ARG A 140 -12.39 20.85 -12.32
N GLU A 141 -13.30 21.47 -11.58
CA GLU A 141 -12.98 22.14 -10.31
C GLU A 141 -12.51 21.13 -9.26
N PHE A 142 -13.19 19.99 -9.15
CA PHE A 142 -12.75 18.88 -8.29
C PHE A 142 -11.36 18.38 -8.69
N TYR A 143 -11.16 18.05 -9.97
CA TYR A 143 -9.87 17.54 -10.47
C TYR A 143 -8.72 18.54 -10.25
N ASN A 144 -8.92 19.82 -10.58
CA ASN A 144 -7.89 20.84 -10.38
C ASN A 144 -7.54 20.98 -8.90
N SER A 145 -8.53 20.97 -7.99
CA SER A 145 -8.29 20.97 -6.55
C SER A 145 -7.46 19.75 -6.09
N GLN A 146 -7.76 18.56 -6.63
CA GLN A 146 -6.96 17.37 -6.35
C GLN A 146 -5.52 17.52 -6.85
N HIS A 147 -5.36 18.01 -8.07
CA HIS A 147 -4.05 18.18 -8.70
C HIS A 147 -3.18 19.20 -7.95
N ASP A 148 -3.73 20.39 -7.67
CA ASP A 148 -2.99 21.50 -7.07
C ASP A 148 -2.54 21.18 -5.64
N ARG A 149 -3.33 20.43 -4.86
CA ARG A 149 -3.02 20.09 -3.47
C ARG A 149 -2.18 18.82 -3.35
N TRP A 150 -2.61 17.75 -4.02
CA TRP A 150 -2.03 16.42 -3.87
C TRP A 150 -0.91 16.14 -4.85
N ILE A 151 -0.90 16.71 -6.06
CA ILE A 151 0.15 16.43 -7.06
C ILE A 151 1.24 17.49 -7.02
N GLU A 152 0.86 18.76 -7.18
CA GLU A 152 1.83 19.88 -7.23
C GLU A 152 2.10 20.48 -5.85
N GLY A 153 1.12 20.45 -4.95
CA GLY A 153 1.21 21.01 -3.61
C GLY A 153 1.96 20.13 -2.61
N ASP A 154 1.93 20.54 -1.35
CA ASP A 154 2.60 19.89 -0.22
C ASP A 154 1.61 19.39 0.85
N GLU A 155 0.33 19.23 0.50
CA GLU A 155 -0.69 18.75 1.44
C GLU A 155 -0.33 17.36 1.97
N VAL A 156 -0.40 17.18 3.29
CA VAL A 156 -0.07 15.94 3.97
C VAL A 156 -1.36 15.30 4.46
N PRO A 157 -1.66 14.05 4.09
CA PRO A 157 -2.87 13.39 4.54
C PRO A 157 -2.80 13.11 6.06
N PRO A 158 -3.96 13.09 6.76
CA PRO A 158 -3.98 12.69 8.16
C PRO A 158 -3.48 11.24 8.30
N PRO A 159 -2.73 10.90 9.37
CA PRO A 159 -2.27 9.53 9.58
C PRO A 159 -3.44 8.58 9.85
N ILE A 160 -3.29 7.33 9.41
CA ILE A 160 -4.24 6.25 9.66
C ILE A 160 -3.58 5.26 10.62
N ASN A 161 -4.03 5.24 11.86
CA ASN A 161 -3.49 4.36 12.91
C ASN A 161 -4.42 3.17 13.16
N THR A 162 -5.73 3.40 13.07
CA THR A 162 -6.74 2.36 13.28
C THR A 162 -7.80 2.38 12.18
N ILE A 163 -8.61 1.33 12.11
CA ILE A 163 -9.71 1.25 11.13
C ILE A 163 -10.74 2.37 11.37
N GLU A 164 -10.87 2.85 12.60
CA GLU A 164 -11.77 3.94 12.97
C GLU A 164 -11.39 5.26 12.30
N ASP A 165 -10.12 5.45 11.92
CA ASP A 165 -9.63 6.63 11.20
C ASP A 165 -10.08 6.64 9.72
N ILE A 166 -10.53 5.49 9.19
CA ILE A 166 -10.96 5.35 7.78
C ILE A 166 -12.46 5.64 7.66
N ASP A 167 -12.86 6.36 6.61
CA ASP A 167 -14.27 6.62 6.33
C ASP A 167 -15.07 5.30 6.22
N PRO A 168 -16.21 5.14 6.92
CA PRO A 168 -17.01 3.92 6.90
C PRO A 168 -17.40 3.44 5.50
N ARG A 169 -17.54 4.34 4.52
CA ARG A 169 -17.87 4.02 3.12
C ARG A 169 -16.73 3.27 2.41
N LEU A 170 -15.50 3.40 2.91
CA LEU A 170 -14.30 2.80 2.34
C LEU A 170 -13.84 1.54 3.09
N ARG A 171 -14.49 1.20 4.21
CA ARG A 171 -14.13 0.02 5.00
C ARG A 171 -14.62 -1.24 4.31
N THR A 172 -13.74 -2.23 4.17
CA THR A 172 -14.08 -3.58 3.73
C THR A 172 -13.60 -4.60 4.76
N PRO A 173 -14.23 -5.79 4.86
CA PRO A 173 -13.79 -6.83 5.78
C PRO A 173 -12.30 -7.19 5.61
N GLU A 174 -11.82 -7.22 4.37
CA GLU A 174 -10.43 -7.53 4.04
C GLU A 174 -9.46 -6.43 4.46
N LEU A 175 -9.91 -5.17 4.50
CA LEU A 175 -9.12 -4.06 5.02
C LEU A 175 -9.03 -4.14 6.54
N GLU A 176 -10.14 -4.44 7.22
CA GLU A 176 -10.18 -4.60 8.67
C GLU A 176 -9.25 -5.72 9.16
N GLU A 177 -9.33 -6.88 8.52
CA GLU A 177 -8.46 -8.02 8.82
C GLU A 177 -6.98 -7.66 8.62
N ARG A 178 -6.66 -6.98 7.51
CA ARG A 178 -5.28 -6.60 7.21
C ARG A 178 -4.72 -5.59 8.19
N MET A 179 -5.51 -4.59 8.61
CA MET A 179 -5.08 -3.62 9.62
C MET A 179 -4.85 -4.29 10.97
N LYS A 180 -5.72 -5.21 11.38
CA LYS A 180 -5.51 -6.02 12.60
C LYS A 180 -4.23 -6.84 12.50
N MET A 181 -4.02 -7.54 11.40
CA MET A 181 -2.80 -8.33 11.17
C MET A 181 -1.54 -7.46 11.12
N HIS A 182 -1.63 -6.23 10.60
CA HIS A 182 -0.53 -5.29 10.62
C HIS A 182 -0.17 -4.86 12.05
N GLN A 183 -1.17 -4.54 12.87
CA GLN A 183 -0.98 -4.24 14.29
C GLN A 183 -0.36 -5.42 15.05
N VAL A 184 -0.82 -6.65 14.79
CA VAL A 184 -0.20 -7.88 15.33
C VAL A 184 1.27 -7.93 14.97
N ASN A 185 1.59 -7.78 13.68
CA ASN A 185 2.96 -7.93 13.18
C ASN A 185 3.90 -6.84 13.73
N GLN A 186 3.42 -5.60 13.84
CA GLN A 186 4.18 -4.52 14.48
C GLN A 186 4.45 -4.85 15.95
N PHE A 187 3.41 -5.26 16.69
CA PHE A 187 3.54 -5.63 18.09
C PHE A 187 4.52 -6.80 18.30
N LEU A 188 4.47 -7.81 17.44
CA LEU A 188 5.42 -8.93 17.45
C LEU A 188 6.86 -8.50 17.12
N ALA A 189 7.04 -7.55 16.21
CA ALA A 189 8.36 -7.03 15.84
C ALA A 189 8.96 -6.17 16.97
N ASP A 190 8.14 -5.34 17.62
CA ASP A 190 8.57 -4.40 18.66
C ASP A 190 8.75 -5.09 20.04
N GLY A 191 8.04 -6.18 20.29
CA GLY A 191 8.07 -6.91 21.57
C GLY A 191 9.38 -7.63 21.88
N ASN A 192 10.35 -7.64 20.96
CA ASN A 192 11.68 -8.26 21.13
C ASN A 192 11.61 -9.70 21.69
N TYR A 193 10.63 -10.47 21.22
CA TYR A 193 10.37 -11.83 21.70
C TYR A 193 11.54 -12.76 21.38
N SER A 194 11.94 -13.54 22.38
CA SER A 194 12.90 -14.63 22.17
C SER A 194 12.23 -15.82 21.47
N VAL A 195 13.04 -16.75 20.94
CA VAL A 195 12.53 -18.02 20.40
C VAL A 195 11.70 -18.77 21.45
N PHE A 196 12.07 -18.68 22.73
CA PHE A 196 11.32 -19.28 23.81
C PHE A 196 9.95 -18.62 24.01
N ASP A 197 9.85 -17.30 23.91
CA ASP A 197 8.57 -16.59 24.04
C ASP A 197 7.58 -16.95 22.91
N VAL A 198 8.10 -17.23 21.71
CA VAL A 198 7.27 -17.72 20.59
C VAL A 198 6.83 -19.16 20.82
N LEU A 199 7.73 -20.03 21.28
CA LEU A 199 7.46 -21.45 21.53
C LEU A 199 6.52 -21.68 22.72
N THR A 200 6.65 -20.87 23.76
CA THR A 200 5.74 -20.93 24.91
C THR A 200 4.37 -20.38 24.55
N GLY A 201 4.27 -19.47 23.56
CA GLY A 201 3.04 -18.82 23.09
C GLY A 201 2.83 -17.40 23.62
N ARG A 202 3.86 -16.78 24.20
CA ARG A 202 3.77 -15.54 25.00
C ARG A 202 3.52 -14.37 24.11
N ALA A 203 4.27 -14.36 23.01
CA ALA A 203 4.06 -13.45 21.91
C ALA A 203 2.61 -13.50 21.37
N MET A 204 1.97 -14.67 21.39
CA MET A 204 0.58 -14.83 20.94
C MET A 204 -0.43 -14.30 21.96
N VAL A 205 -0.25 -14.61 23.25
CA VAL A 205 -1.12 -14.10 24.33
C VAL A 205 -1.03 -12.58 24.44
N ASP A 206 0.17 -12.02 24.39
CA ASP A 206 0.39 -10.57 24.45
C ASP A 206 -0.22 -9.88 23.21
N ALA A 207 -0.08 -10.46 22.02
CA ALA A 207 -0.74 -9.96 20.81
C ALA A 207 -2.27 -9.99 20.94
N LEU A 208 -2.85 -11.09 21.41
CA LEU A 208 -4.30 -11.22 21.60
C LEU A 208 -4.85 -10.19 22.59
N ASN A 209 -4.16 -9.96 23.71
CA ASN A 209 -4.54 -8.94 24.69
C ASN A 209 -4.42 -7.50 24.15
N ALA A 210 -3.48 -7.25 23.25
CA ALA A 210 -3.33 -5.94 22.61
C ALA A 210 -4.44 -5.66 21.58
N ILE A 211 -4.88 -6.69 20.84
CA ILE A 211 -5.88 -6.57 19.76
C ILE A 211 -7.31 -6.64 20.30
N ASP A 212 -7.52 -7.39 21.37
CA ASP A 212 -8.81 -7.53 22.03
C ASP A 212 -8.66 -7.33 23.55
N PRO A 213 -8.45 -6.08 24.00
CA PRO A 213 -8.25 -5.77 25.41
C PRO A 213 -9.49 -6.06 26.27
N ASN A 214 -10.65 -6.30 25.65
CA ASN A 214 -11.88 -6.66 26.35
C ASN A 214 -11.91 -8.15 26.74
N ASN A 215 -11.08 -8.99 26.12
CA ASN A 215 -10.89 -10.38 26.48
C ASN A 215 -9.49 -10.54 27.08
N THR A 216 -9.41 -10.92 28.36
CA THR A 216 -8.12 -11.21 29.00
C THR A 216 -7.70 -12.63 28.65
N TYR A 217 -6.75 -12.74 27.72
CA TYR A 217 -6.07 -13.98 27.41
C TYR A 217 -4.91 -14.17 28.39
N SER A 218 -4.82 -15.34 28.98
CA SER A 218 -3.68 -15.73 29.81
C SER A 218 -3.14 -17.07 29.33
N PHE A 219 -1.93 -17.38 29.75
CA PHE A 219 -1.38 -18.70 29.53
C PHE A 219 -2.00 -19.71 30.46
N VAL A 220 -2.49 -20.80 29.89
CA VAL A 220 -2.95 -21.95 30.67
C VAL A 220 -1.72 -22.77 31.08
N GLY A 221 -1.42 -22.83 32.38
CA GLY A 221 -0.35 -23.65 32.96
C GLY A 221 0.98 -22.92 33.23
N PHE A 222 1.01 -21.60 33.11
CA PHE A 222 2.05 -20.72 33.68
C PHE A 222 1.35 -19.73 34.63
N ASP A 223 0.62 -20.25 35.61
CA ASP A 223 0.33 -19.44 36.78
C ASP A 223 1.64 -19.34 37.56
N ASP A 224 2.11 -18.12 37.81
CA ASP A 224 3.25 -17.82 38.69
C ASP A 224 3.03 -18.35 40.13
N GLU A 225 1.84 -18.91 40.43
CA GLU A 225 1.50 -19.53 41.70
C GLU A 225 1.90 -21.02 41.82
N ASP A 226 2.28 -21.72 40.73
CA ASP A 226 2.64 -23.16 40.79
C ASP A 226 4.16 -23.44 40.95
N PHE A 227 4.99 -22.39 41.05
CA PHE A 227 6.44 -22.51 41.31
C PHE A 227 6.86 -22.07 42.72
N GLU A 228 5.89 -21.75 43.60
CA GLU A 228 6.12 -21.56 45.02
C GLU A 228 5.46 -22.73 45.78
N ASP A 229 6.29 -23.53 46.44
CA ASP A 229 5.96 -24.64 47.35
C ASP A 229 5.65 -26.01 46.70
N ASP A 230 6.68 -26.86 46.53
CA ASP A 230 6.86 -27.99 47.46
C ASP A 230 8.09 -28.89 47.18
N GLU A 231 8.86 -29.09 48.25
CA GLU A 231 9.73 -30.24 48.58
C GLU A 231 11.10 -30.42 47.87
N VAL A 232 12.11 -29.80 48.48
CA VAL A 232 13.48 -30.35 48.57
C VAL A 232 13.42 -31.69 49.30
N TYR A 233 13.62 -32.81 48.59
CA TYR A 233 13.95 -34.08 49.21
C TYR A 233 15.48 -34.21 49.35
N GLU A 234 15.95 -34.26 50.60
CA GLU A 234 17.22 -34.90 50.98
C GLU A 234 17.19 -36.42 50.75
#